data_AF-A0A7W5VT43-F1
#
_entry.id   AF-A0A7W5VT43-F1
#
_cell.length_a   1.000
_cell.length_b   1.000
_cell.length_c   1.000
_cell.angle_alpha   90.00
_cell.angle_beta   90.00
_cell.angle_gamma   90.00
#
_symmetry.space_group_name_H-M   'P 1'
#
loop_
_entity.id
_entity.type
_entity.pdbx_description
1 polymer ?
#
loop_
_entity_poly.entity_id
_entity_poly.type
_entity_poly.pdbx_seq_one_letter_code
_entity_poly.pdbx_strand_id
1 'polypeptide(L)'
;MGLAIPGFTAASTLVAEPTQQRSISGLVNATIGATFIVGPLLGAALYEISPLMPVLTALWAAVAALVLAWVSPAARRTRMATLH
;
A
#
# COMPACT_ATOMS: atom_id res chain seq x y z
N MET A 1 6.00 -6.22 7.86
CA MET A 1 6.61 -5.59 6.65
C MET A 1 7.35 -6.57 5.73
N GLY A 2 7.26 -7.90 5.92
CA GLY A 2 8.07 -8.85 5.11
C GLY A 2 7.70 -8.88 3.62
N LEU A 3 6.41 -9.00 3.31
CA LEU A 3 5.93 -9.11 1.91
C LEU A 3 5.10 -7.92 1.42
N ALA A 4 4.72 -7.01 2.31
CA ALA A 4 3.83 -5.90 1.97
C ALA A 4 4.46 -4.95 0.93
N ILE A 5 5.72 -4.56 1.13
CA ILE A 5 6.45 -3.67 0.22
C ILE A 5 6.77 -4.36 -1.12
N PRO A 6 7.42 -5.55 -1.17
CA PRO A 6 7.69 -6.20 -2.44
C PRO A 6 6.40 -6.59 -3.17
N GLY A 7 5.34 -6.98 -2.45
CA GLY A 7 4.02 -7.24 -3.04
C GLY A 7 3.36 -6.00 -3.63
N PHE A 8 3.43 -4.86 -2.96
CA PHE A 8 2.92 -3.58 -3.47
C PHE A 8 3.65 -3.15 -4.75
N THR A 9 4.98 -3.20 -4.75
CA THR A 9 5.78 -2.85 -5.93
C THR A 9 5.56 -3.83 -7.08
N ALA A 10 5.56 -5.15 -6.83
CA ALA A 10 5.33 -6.16 -7.87
C ALA A 10 3.90 -6.11 -8.45
N ALA A 11 2.89 -5.86 -7.61
CA ALA A 11 1.51 -5.72 -8.08
C ALA A 11 1.37 -4.54 -9.06
N SER A 12 2.05 -3.42 -8.79
CA SER A 12 2.02 -2.25 -9.67
C SER A 12 2.59 -2.54 -11.07
N THR A 13 3.61 -3.40 -11.16
CA THR A 13 4.22 -3.75 -12.44
C THR A 13 3.42 -4.78 -13.24
N LEU A 14 2.60 -5.61 -12.57
CA LEU A 14 1.74 -6.60 -13.24
C LEU A 14 0.54 -5.97 -13.96
N VAL A 15 0.10 -4.79 -13.50
CA VAL A 15 -1.04 -4.07 -14.09
C VAL A 15 -0.58 -3.01 -15.11
N ALA A 16 0.70 -2.62 -15.07
CA ALA A 16 1.27 -1.61 -15.95
C ALA A 16 1.51 -2.15 -17.36
N GLU A 17 1.05 -1.42 -18.38
CA GLU A 17 1.52 -1.61 -19.75
C GLU A 17 2.97 -1.07 -19.89
N PRO A 18 3.83 -1.62 -20.77
CA PRO A 18 5.24 -1.21 -20.86
C PRO A 18 5.45 0.30 -21.08
N THR A 19 4.52 0.95 -21.78
CA THR A 19 4.53 2.41 -22.03
C THR A 19 4.23 3.24 -20.77
N GLN A 20 3.51 2.66 -19.80
CA GLN A 20 3.07 3.33 -18.56
C GLN A 20 3.98 3.08 -17.36
N GLN A 21 4.91 2.13 -17.48
CA GLN A 21 5.72 1.64 -16.36
C GLN A 21 6.57 2.73 -15.69
N ARG A 22 7.02 3.74 -16.46
CA ARG A 22 7.73 4.91 -15.90
C ARG A 22 6.81 5.79 -15.03
N SER A 23 5.58 6.03 -15.48
CA SER A 23 4.61 6.85 -14.74
C SER A 23 4.17 6.15 -13.46
N ILE A 24 3.85 4.86 -13.54
CA ILE A 24 3.44 4.04 -12.39
C ILE A 24 4.57 3.93 -11.37
N SER A 25 5.81 3.68 -11.81
CA SER A 25 6.98 3.64 -10.92
C SER A 25 7.18 4.99 -10.20
N GLY A 26 7.02 6.11 -10.91
CA GLY A 26 7.07 7.45 -10.31
C GLY A 26 6.01 7.66 -9.23
N LEU A 27 4.76 7.27 -9.50
CA LEU A 27 3.65 7.34 -8.54
C LEU A 27 3.88 6.45 -7.31
N VAL A 28 4.35 5.21 -7.51
CA VAL A 28 4.70 4.29 -6.43
C VAL A 28 5.80 4.87 -5.56
N ASN A 29 6.86 5.40 -6.17
CA ASN A 29 7.98 5.99 -5.42
C ASN A 29 7.56 7.27 -4.68
N ALA A 30 6.75 8.13 -5.30
CA ALA A 30 6.18 9.31 -4.65
C ALA A 30 5.29 8.93 -3.46
N THR A 31 4.49 7.88 -3.60
CA THR A 31 3.67 7.34 -2.51
C THR A 31 4.53 6.88 -1.34
N ILE A 32 5.57 6.08 -1.62
CA ILE A 32 6.52 5.63 -0.59
C ILE A 32 7.18 6.85 0.09
N GLY A 33 7.68 7.81 -0.69
CA GLY A 33 8.28 9.03 -0.16
C GLY A 33 7.33 9.82 0.74
N ALA A 34 6.06 9.96 0.34
CA ALA A 34 5.05 10.63 1.15
C ALA A 34 4.83 9.92 2.50
N THR A 35 4.88 8.58 2.55
CA THR A 35 4.73 7.85 3.83
C THR A 35 5.86 8.13 4.81
N PHE A 36 7.09 8.39 4.32
CA PHE A 36 8.21 8.78 5.19
C PHE A 36 8.10 10.19 5.76
N ILE A 37 7.25 11.03 5.19
CA ILE A 37 6.98 12.39 5.69
C ILE A 37 5.75 12.36 6.60
N VAL A 38 4.63 11.86 6.07
CA VAL A 38 3.34 11.87 6.76
C VAL A 38 3.34 10.91 7.95
N GLY A 39 3.99 9.75 7.83
CA GLY A 39 4.03 8.71 8.86
C GLY A 39 4.58 9.23 10.20
N PRO A 40 5.82 9.79 10.23
CA PRO A 40 6.38 10.35 11.45
C PRO A 40 5.59 11.54 12.01
N LEU A 41 5.11 12.44 11.15
CA LEU A 41 4.33 13.61 11.58
C LEU A 41 3.01 13.19 12.25
N LEU A 42 2.27 12.29 11.60
CA LEU A 42 1.01 11.77 12.13
C LEU A 42 1.25 10.92 13.37
N GLY A 43 2.30 10.10 13.38
CA GLY A 43 2.68 9.28 14.53
C GLY A 43 3.02 10.13 15.75
N ALA A 44 3.79 11.19 15.58
CA ALA A 44 4.11 12.13 16.66
C ALA A 44 2.86 12.83 17.20
N ALA A 45 2.01 13.36 16.31
CA ALA A 45 0.76 14.02 16.72
C ALA A 45 -0.19 13.07 17.46
N LEU A 46 -0.32 11.81 17.03
CA LEU A 46 -1.14 10.81 17.72
C LEU A 46 -0.55 10.43 19.08
N TYR A 47 0.78 10.37 19.19
CA TYR A 47 1.45 10.03 20.43
C TYR A 47 1.20 11.05 21.54
N GLU A 48 1.04 12.33 21.19
CA GLU A 48 0.68 13.39 22.14
C GLU A 48 -0.70 13.17 22.77
N ILE A 49 -1.64 12.57 22.05
CA ILE A 49 -2.97 12.22 22.56
C ILE A 49 -2.87 11.04 23.53
N SER A 50 -2.19 9.97 23.10
CA SER A 50 -1.86 8.83 23.96
C SER A 50 -0.79 7.96 23.30
N PRO A 51 0.14 7.36 24.07
CA PRO A 51 1.17 6.47 23.54
C PRO A 51 0.63 5.29 22.72
N LEU A 52 -0.63 4.89 22.94
CA LEU A 52 -1.26 3.76 22.25
C LEU A 52 -1.89 4.14 20.90
N MET A 53 -2.20 5.42 20.67
CA MET A 53 -2.91 5.89 19.48
C MET A 53 -2.19 5.60 18.16
N PRO A 54 -0.86 5.73 18.03
CA PRO A 54 -0.16 5.40 16.78
C PRO A 54 -0.34 3.93 16.40
N VAL A 55 -0.28 3.03 17.38
CA VAL A 55 -0.39 1.57 17.16
C VAL A 55 -1.81 1.20 16.74
N LEU A 56 -2.83 1.74 17.42
CA LEU A 56 -4.22 1.47 17.05
C LEU A 56 -4.55 2.01 15.67
N THR A 57 -4.05 3.19 15.32
CA THR A 57 -4.24 3.77 13.99
C THR A 57 -3.59 2.90 12.91
N ALA A 58 -2.37 2.40 13.14
CA ALA A 58 -1.70 1.48 12.23
C ALA A 58 -2.48 0.16 12.07
N LEU A 59 -3.04 -0.38 13.17
CA LEU A 59 -3.88 -1.57 13.14
C LEU A 59 -5.14 -1.35 12.29
N TRP A 60 -5.84 -0.24 12.50
CA TRP A 60 -7.02 0.12 11.70
C TRP A 60 -6.69 0.29 10.23
N ALA A 61 -5.57 0.94 9.90
CA ALA A 61 -5.10 1.07 8.52
C ALA A 61 -4.81 -0.29 7.88
N ALA A 62 -4.19 -1.22 8.61
CA ALA A 62 -3.92 -2.57 8.12
C ALA A 62 -5.21 -3.38 7.90
N VAL A 63 -6.19 -3.27 8.81
CA VAL A 63 -7.51 -3.91 8.65
C VAL A 63 -8.25 -3.32 7.44
N ALA A 64 -8.22 -2.00 7.26
CA ALA A 64 -8.84 -1.35 6.10
C ALA A 64 -8.20 -1.80 4.78
N ALA A 65 -6.86 -1.88 4.73
CA ALA A 65 -6.14 -2.39 3.56
C ALA A 65 -6.50 -3.85 3.27
N LEU A 66 -6.63 -4.68 4.30
CA LEU A 66 -7.05 -6.07 4.16
C LEU A 66 -8.47 -6.16 3.60
N VAL A 67 -9.44 -5.45 4.18
CA VAL A 67 -10.83 -5.40 3.70
C VAL A 67 -10.87 -4.94 2.25
N LEU A 68 -10.13 -3.88 1.90
CA LEU A 68 -10.07 -3.38 0.52
C LEU A 68 -9.51 -4.44 -0.43
N ALA A 69 -8.47 -5.18 -0.03
CA ALA A 69 -7.92 -6.27 -0.83
C ALA A 69 -8.98 -7.36 -1.10
N TRP A 70 -9.78 -7.74 -0.10
CA TRP A 70 -10.84 -8.74 -0.24
C TRP A 70 -12.03 -8.28 -1.09
N VAL A 71 -12.41 -7.00 -0.99
CA VAL A 71 -13.54 -6.44 -1.72
C VAL A 71 -13.15 -6.10 -3.17
N SER A 72 -11.90 -5.68 -3.40
CA SER A 72 -11.46 -5.19 -4.71
C SER A 72 -11.57 -6.27 -5.80
N PRO A 73 -12.27 -6.01 -6.92
CA PRO A 73 -12.30 -6.91 -8.08
C PRO A 73 -10.92 -7.10 -8.71
N ALA A 74 -10.01 -6.14 -8.52
CA ALA A 74 -8.63 -6.21 -9.00
C ALA A 74 -7.87 -7.40 -8.40
N ALA A 75 -8.10 -7.74 -7.12
CA ALA A 75 -7.52 -8.92 -6.48
C ALA A 75 -8.02 -10.25 -7.09
N ARG A 76 -9.17 -10.25 -7.78
CA ARG A 76 -9.71 -11.43 -8.48
C ARG A 76 -9.17 -11.61 -9.90
N ARG A 77 -8.69 -10.54 -10.57
CA ARG A 77 -8.27 -10.60 -11.98
C ARG A 77 -6.91 -11.27 -12.21
N THR A 78 -6.05 -11.34 -11.20
CA THR A 78 -4.76 -12.06 -11.27
C THR A 78 -4.91 -13.59 -11.34
N ARG A 79 -6.11 -14.14 -11.11
CA ARG A 79 -6.37 -15.59 -11.13
C ARG A 79 -6.59 -16.18 -12.54
N MET A 80 -6.71 -15.36 -13.58
CA MET A 80 -7.08 -15.80 -14.94
C MET A 80 -5.94 -15.79 -15.97
N ALA A 81 -4.78 -15.19 -15.65
CA ALA A 81 -3.66 -15.09 -16.59
C ALA A 81 -2.77 -16.35 -16.66
N THR A 82 -3.06 -17.40 -15.87
CA THR A 82 -2.28 -18.65 -15.81
C THR A 82 -2.81 -19.78 -16.70
N LEU A 83 -3.72 -19.50 -17.65
CA LEU A 83 -4.32 -20.51 -18.53
C LEU A 83 -3.97 -20.39 -20.02
N HIS A 84 -2.81 -19.82 -20.36
CA HIS A 84 -2.28 -19.86 -21.74
C HIS A 84 -0.81 -20.23 -21.77
#